data_AF-A0AAF0BWC9-F1
#
_entry.id   AF-A0AAF0BWC9-F1
#
_cell.length_a   1.000
_cell.length_b   1.000
_cell.length_c   1.000
_cell.angle_alpha   90.00
_cell.angle_beta   90.00
_cell.angle_gamma   90.00
#
_symmetry.space_group_name_H-M   'P 1'
#
loop_
_entity.id
_entity.type
_entity.pdbx_description
1 polymer ?
#
loop_
_entity_poly.entity_id
_entity_poly.type
_entity_poly.pdbx_seq_one_letter_code
_entity_poly.pdbx_strand_id
1 'polypeptide(L)'
;MRFDVLVEVSPREGVADPQGQTIERSLPALGFGGVAGVRVGKAIRFEVTSESEDAARAEVEDMCARFLTNPVIEDSSVSLTARP
;
A
#
# COMPACT_ATOMS: atom_id res chain seq x y z
N MET A 1 -6.03 5.28 22.76
CA MET A 1 -5.77 6.29 21.71
C MET A 1 -6.36 5.78 20.40
N ARG A 2 -6.75 6.66 19.47
CA ARG A 2 -7.26 6.26 18.16
C ARG A 2 -6.28 6.71 17.07
N PHE A 3 -6.01 5.85 16.11
CA PHE A 3 -5.08 6.10 15.02
C PHE A 3 -5.77 5.90 13.68
N ASP A 4 -5.58 6.86 12.78
CA ASP A 4 -5.82 6.64 11.35
C ASP A 4 -4.68 5.81 10.79
N VAL A 5 -5.04 4.75 10.07
CA VAL A 5 -4.11 3.81 9.46
C VAL A 5 -4.21 3.89 7.95
N LEU A 6 -3.05 3.94 7.29
CA LEU A 6 -2.91 3.70 5.86
C LEU A 6 -1.90 2.57 5.64
N VAL A 7 -2.36 1.49 5.02
CA VAL A 7 -1.50 0.42 4.52
C VAL A 7 -1.44 0.54 3.00
N GLU A 8 -0.25 0.84 2.48
CA GLU A 8 0.02 0.84 1.04
C GLU A 8 0.66 -0.48 0.65
N VAL A 9 0.01 -1.22 -0.24
CA VAL A 9 0.44 -2.54 -0.72
C VAL A 9 0.86 -2.43 -2.17
N SER A 10 2.01 -2.97 -2.53
CA SER A 10 2.52 -2.97 -3.90
C SER A 10 3.08 -4.35 -4.27
N PRO A 11 3.01 -4.77 -5.54
CA PRO A 11 3.70 -5.99 -5.96
C PRO A 11 5.20 -5.85 -5.73
N ARG A 12 5.85 -6.91 -5.28
CA ARG A 12 7.31 -6.99 -5.08
C ARG A 12 8.08 -6.66 -6.35
N GLU A 13 9.32 -6.22 -6.17
CA GLU A 13 10.25 -6.10 -7.30
C GLU A 13 10.39 -7.46 -8.02
N GLY A 14 10.39 -7.43 -9.35
CA GLY A 14 10.40 -8.65 -10.18
C GLY A 14 9.04 -9.34 -10.35
N VAL A 15 8.02 -8.99 -9.55
CA VAL A 15 6.65 -9.45 -9.80
C VAL A 15 6.02 -8.62 -10.91
N ALA A 16 5.45 -9.32 -11.90
CA ALA A 16 4.78 -8.69 -13.03
C ALA A 16 3.54 -7.91 -12.57
N ASP A 17 3.40 -6.68 -13.04
CA ASP A 17 2.22 -5.84 -12.87
C ASP A 17 1.60 -5.49 -14.23
N PRO A 18 0.71 -6.35 -14.77
CA PRO A 18 0.06 -6.11 -16.05
C PRO A 18 -0.82 -4.85 -16.06
N GLN A 19 -1.33 -4.42 -14.90
CA GLN A 19 -2.18 -3.24 -14.79
C GLN A 19 -1.34 -1.97 -14.97
N GLY A 20 -0.24 -1.86 -14.24
CA GLY A 20 0.72 -0.77 -14.38
C GLY A 20 1.26 -0.64 -15.80
N GLN A 21 1.64 -1.76 -16.42
CA GLN A 21 2.09 -1.80 -17.81
C GLN A 21 1.01 -1.31 -18.80
N THR A 22 -0.25 -1.65 -18.56
CA THR A 22 -1.35 -1.22 -19.43
C THR A 22 -1.59 0.29 -19.32
N ILE A 23 -1.52 0.83 -18.10
CA ILE A 23 -1.65 2.27 -17.85
C ILE A 23 -0.49 3.01 -18.53
N GLU A 24 0.75 2.61 -18.27
CA GLU A 24 1.95 3.23 -18.86
C GLU A 24 1.86 3.31 -20.39
N ARG A 25 1.45 2.21 -21.03
CA ARG A 25 1.27 2.15 -22.49
C ARG A 25 0.15 3.05 -23.02
N SER A 26 -0.83 3.38 -22.19
CA SER A 26 -2.01 4.16 -22.59
C SER A 26 -1.78 5.67 -22.47
N LEU A 27 -0.93 6.09 -21.52
CA LEU A 27 -0.66 7.50 -21.23
C LEU A 27 -0.17 8.33 -22.44
N PRO A 28 0.70 7.82 -23.33
CA PRO A 28 1.13 8.56 -24.51
C PRO A 28 -0.01 8.93 -25.47
N ALA A 29 -0.99 8.03 -25.66
CA ALA A 29 -2.15 8.29 -26.51
C ALA A 29 -3.06 9.40 -25.95
N LEU A 30 -2.96 9.68 -24.65
CA LEU A 30 -3.66 10.76 -23.96
C LEU A 30 -2.84 12.06 -23.91
N GLY A 31 -1.65 12.08 -24.52
CA GLY A 31 -0.74 13.24 -24.53
C GLY A 31 0.22 13.32 -23.35
N PHE A 32 0.25 12.32 -22.46
CA PHE A 32 1.19 12.26 -21.33
C PHE A 32 2.46 11.51 -21.75
N GLY A 33 3.48 12.27 -22.16
CA GLY A 33 4.82 11.74 -22.44
C GLY A 33 5.73 11.71 -21.20
N GLY A 34 6.82 10.92 -21.27
CA GLY A 34 7.85 10.88 -20.24
C GLY A 34 7.49 10.13 -18.96
N VAL A 35 6.33 9.48 -18.90
CA VAL A 35 5.94 8.62 -17.78
C VAL A 35 6.53 7.22 -17.97
N ALA A 36 7.19 6.70 -16.95
CA ALA A 36 7.79 5.36 -16.93
C ALA A 36 7.75 4.77 -15.52
N GLY A 37 7.78 3.44 -15.42
CA GLY A 37 7.79 2.73 -14.14
C GLY A 37 6.45 2.75 -13.42
N VAL A 38 5.33 2.79 -14.16
CA VAL A 38 4.00 2.80 -13.53
C VAL A 38 3.75 1.47 -12.84
N ARG A 39 3.48 1.55 -11.53
CA ARG A 39 3.07 0.42 -10.70
C ARG A 39 1.71 0.68 -10.08
N VAL A 40 0.89 -0.35 -9.99
CA VAL A 40 -0.43 -0.32 -9.37
C VAL A 40 -0.41 -1.14 -8.10
N GLY A 41 -0.97 -0.56 -7.04
CA GLY A 41 -1.06 -1.16 -5.72
C GLY A 41 -2.41 -0.91 -5.09
N LYS A 42 -2.55 -1.29 -3.82
CA LYS A 42 -3.75 -1.08 -3.00
C LYS A 42 -3.43 -0.08 -1.89
N ALA A 43 -4.40 0.76 -1.54
CA ALA A 43 -4.35 1.61 -0.36
C ALA A 43 -5.51 1.25 0.56
N ILE A 44 -5.20 0.69 1.73
CA ILE A 44 -6.19 0.22 2.70
C ILE A 44 -6.21 1.24 3.84
N ARG A 45 -7.35 1.89 4.06
CA ARG A 45 -7.53 2.91 5.10
C ARG A 45 -8.54 2.43 6.12
N PHE A 46 -8.17 2.52 7.40
CA PHE A 46 -9.02 2.14 8.52
C PHE A 46 -8.54 2.84 9.79
N GLU A 47 -9.24 2.59 10.90
CA GLU A 47 -8.89 3.16 12.19
C GLU A 47 -8.67 2.03 13.20
N VAL A 48 -7.68 2.22 14.09
CA VAL A 48 -7.41 1.30 15.19
C VAL A 48 -7.42 2.05 16.52
N THR A 49 -7.96 1.41 17.56
CA THR A 49 -7.88 1.93 18.93
C THR A 49 -6.84 1.10 19.67
N SER A 50 -5.78 1.76 20.15
CA SER A 50 -4.68 1.09 20.86
C SER A 50 -4.14 1.96 21.99
N GLU A 51 -3.36 1.37 22.89
CA GLU A 51 -2.82 2.03 24.08
C GLU A 51 -1.67 2.99 23.77
N SER A 52 -0.93 2.72 22.69
CA SER A 52 0.18 3.54 22.19
C SER A 52 0.32 3.42 20.67
N GLU A 53 1.13 4.30 20.05
CA GLU A 53 1.45 4.18 18.63
C GLU A 53 2.22 2.89 18.32
N ASP A 54 3.16 2.49 19.17
CA ASP A 54 3.92 1.25 19.01
C ASP A 54 3.02 0.01 19.05
N ALA A 55 2.05 0.00 19.96
CA ALA A 55 1.07 -1.09 20.05
C ALA A 55 0.15 -1.12 18.81
N ALA A 56 -0.32 0.04 18.34
CA ALA A 56 -1.08 0.14 17.10
C ALA A 56 -0.27 -0.34 15.89
N ARG A 57 1.02 0.02 15.82
CA ARG A 57 1.92 -0.39 14.74
C ARG A 57 2.12 -1.90 14.71
N ALA A 58 2.45 -2.50 15.86
CA ALA A 58 2.63 -3.94 15.95
C ALA A 58 1.37 -4.71 15.56
N GLU A 59 0.19 -4.23 15.97
CA GLU A 59 -1.09 -4.83 15.61
C GLU A 59 -1.35 -4.75 14.10
N VAL A 60 -1.14 -3.58 13.48
CA VAL A 60 -1.34 -3.40 12.03
C VAL A 60 -0.33 -4.20 11.22
N GLU A 61 0.92 -4.31 11.67
CA GLU A 61 1.94 -5.14 11.02
C GLU A 61 1.55 -6.64 11.06
N ASP A 62 1.00 -7.15 12.16
CA ASP A 62 0.45 -8.52 12.23
C ASP A 62 -0.73 -8.71 11.26
N MET A 63 -1.63 -7.72 11.16
CA MET A 63 -2.71 -7.74 10.17
C MET A 63 -2.18 -7.81 8.74
N CYS A 64 -1.11 -7.06 8.43
CA CYS A 64 -0.46 -7.09 7.11
C CYS A 64 0.12 -8.48 6.81
N ALA A 65 0.87 -9.05 7.74
CA ALA A 65 1.51 -10.35 7.57
C ALA A 65 0.50 -11.50 7.41
N ARG A 66 -0.65 -11.42 8.07
CA ARG A 66 -1.63 -12.52 8.12
C ARG A 66 -2.76 -12.40 7.11
N PHE A 67 -3.12 -11.19 6.69
CA PHE A 67 -4.38 -10.99 5.95
C PHE A 67 -4.35 -9.89 4.90
N LEU A 68 -3.80 -8.70 5.20
CA LEU A 68 -3.94 -7.55 4.28
C LEU A 68 -3.01 -7.64 3.06
N THR A 69 -2.01 -8.51 3.09
CA THR A 69 -1.04 -8.69 2.01
C THR A 69 -0.89 -10.16 1.64
N ASN A 70 -0.48 -10.42 0.40
CA ASN A 70 0.11 -11.69 0.02
C ASN A 70 1.64 -11.64 0.23
N PRO A 71 2.19 -12.25 1.30
CA PRO A 71 3.59 -12.08 1.69
C PRO A 71 4.60 -12.70 0.71
N VAL A 72 4.15 -13.47 -0.28
CA VAL A 72 5.02 -14.05 -1.31
C VAL A 72 5.31 -13.04 -2.42
N ILE A 73 4.32 -12.22 -2.79
CA ILE A 73 4.36 -11.41 -4.02
C ILE A 73 4.07 -9.92 -3.79
N GLU A 74 3.70 -9.51 -2.58
CA GLU A 74 3.40 -8.12 -2.24
C GLU A 74 4.30 -7.64 -1.09
N ASP A 75 4.65 -6.36 -1.14
CA ASP A 75 5.23 -5.60 -0.05
C ASP A 75 4.19 -4.60 0.48
N SER A 76 4.32 -4.20 1.74
CA SER A 76 3.48 -3.18 2.34
C SER A 76 4.25 -2.17 3.17
N SER A 77 3.74 -0.94 3.21
CA SER A 77 4.18 0.09 4.16
C SER A 77 3.00 0.57 5.02
N VAL A 78 3.27 0.87 6.29
CA VAL A 78 2.25 1.24 7.28
C VAL A 78 2.51 2.65 7.79
N SER A 79 1.53 3.53 7.57
CA SER A 79 1.47 4.87 8.13
C SER A 79 0.39 4.96 9.21
N LEU A 80 0.74 5.57 10.34
CA LEU A 80 -0.16 5.83 11.46
C LEU A 80 -0.24 7.33 11.71
N THR A 81 -1.42 7.84 12.02
CA THR A 81 -1.61 9.23 12.46
C THR A 81 -2.51 9.24 13.67
N ALA A 82 -2.01 9.73 14.80
CA ALA A 82 -2.81 9.87 16.01
C ALA A 82 -3.95 10.86 15.76
N ARG A 83 -5.17 10.46 16.12
CA ARG A 83 -6.29 11.41 16.18
C ARG A 83 -6.31 12.09 17.55
N PRO A 84 -6.51 13.42 17.58
CA PRO A 84 -6.71 14.16 18.82
C PRO A 84 -8.01 13.75 19.54
#